data_AF-A0AAX3IR37-F1
#
_entry.id   AF-A0AAX3IR37-F1
#
_cell.length_a   1.000
_cell.length_b   1.000
_cell.length_c   1.000
_cell.angle_alpha   90.00
_cell.angle_beta   90.00
_cell.angle_gamma   90.00
#
_symmetry.space_group_name_H-M   'P 1'
#
loop_
_entity.id
_entity.type
_entity.pdbx_description
1 polymer ?
#
loop_
_entity_poly.entity_id
_entity_poly.type
_entity_poly.pdbx_seq_one_letter_code
_entity_poly.pdbx_strand_id
1 'polypeptide(L)'
;MTIQKGIITLTILIFISGLLSVILLLDDSHLSFFRAQQNQRKHYVERTLQLQRITALKKQTACLDLLLNNNESVKQISITLDGATDSIQYFLWCERMSLFKKSPKKGDNQGALKDFIHTEKLTDFRPHFSSPPRILNANKTPKLYWFSDSQAEVEINGTVSAVLIAEGDLKLTGKGRISGAVITNGKLTLDGVTLAYGKKTVVTLVRQYSQWQLAEKSWSDFNVQDE
;
A
#
# COMPACT_ATOMS: atom_id res chain seq x y z
N MET A 1 45.86 -19.01 77.59
CA MET A 1 44.70 -18.16 77.22
C MET A 1 44.88 -17.43 75.87
N THR A 2 46.09 -17.08 75.45
CA THR A 2 46.39 -16.43 74.15
C THR A 2 46.21 -17.36 72.94
N ILE A 3 46.60 -18.63 73.04
CA ILE A 3 46.43 -19.63 71.96
C ILE A 3 44.96 -19.90 71.65
N GLN A 4 44.11 -20.02 72.68
CA GLN A 4 42.65 -20.19 72.49
C GLN A 4 42.01 -18.98 71.81
N LYS A 5 42.42 -17.75 72.16
CA LYS A 5 41.94 -16.53 71.49
C LYS A 5 42.36 -16.50 70.02
N GLY A 6 43.60 -16.90 69.71
CA GLY A 6 44.11 -17.01 68.34
C GLY A 6 43.36 -18.05 67.48
N ILE A 7 43.06 -19.21 68.06
CA ILE A 7 42.28 -20.26 67.38
C ILE A 7 40.85 -19.76 67.09
N ILE A 8 40.20 -19.11 68.06
CA ILE A 8 38.84 -18.55 67.89
C ILE A 8 38.83 -17.51 66.76
N THR A 9 39.78 -16.58 66.74
CA THR A 9 39.88 -15.59 65.65
C THR A 9 40.12 -16.23 64.30
N LEU A 10 40.95 -17.28 64.22
CA LEU A 10 41.22 -18.00 62.98
C LEU A 10 39.97 -18.72 62.47
N THR A 11 39.23 -19.40 63.34
CA THR A 11 37.97 -20.07 62.97
C THR A 11 36.90 -19.09 62.49
N ILE A 12 36.78 -17.92 63.13
CA ILE A 12 35.85 -16.88 62.69
C ILE A 12 36.27 -16.35 61.31
N LEU A 13 37.57 -16.13 61.09
CA LEU A 13 38.07 -15.64 59.81
C LEU A 13 37.83 -16.62 58.67
N ILE A 14 38.06 -17.92 58.91
CA ILE A 14 37.77 -18.99 57.95
C ILE A 14 36.27 -19.07 57.66
N PHE A 15 35.44 -18.98 58.68
CA PHE A 15 33.98 -19.01 58.52
C PHE A 15 33.48 -17.81 57.70
N ILE A 16 33.96 -16.60 58.02
CA ILE A 16 33.60 -15.37 57.27
C ILE A 16 34.10 -15.48 55.82
N SER A 17 35.34 -15.94 55.60
CA SER A 17 35.89 -16.14 54.26
C SER A 17 35.06 -17.14 53.45
N GLY A 18 34.67 -18.27 54.05
CA GLY A 18 33.81 -19.27 53.39
C GLY A 18 32.42 -18.73 53.05
N LEU A 19 31.79 -18.01 53.99
CA LEU A 19 30.50 -17.36 53.77
C LEU A 19 30.58 -16.32 52.64
N LEU A 20 31.65 -15.52 52.60
CA LEU A 20 31.88 -14.52 51.56
C LEU A 20 32.05 -15.17 50.18
N SER A 21 32.79 -16.28 50.10
CA SER A 21 32.94 -17.05 48.86
C SER A 21 31.61 -17.61 48.35
N VAL A 22 30.74 -18.10 49.23
CA VAL A 22 29.40 -18.58 48.85
C VAL A 22 28.52 -17.44 48.32
N ILE A 23 28.56 -16.26 48.97
CA ILE A 23 27.82 -15.08 48.51
C ILE A 23 28.30 -14.64 47.12
N LEU A 24 29.61 -14.61 46.87
CA LEU A 24 30.18 -14.25 45.57
C LEU A 24 29.79 -15.23 44.46
N LEU A 25 29.70 -16.54 44.77
CA LEU A 25 29.25 -17.55 43.80
C LEU A 25 27.76 -17.41 43.45
N LEU A 26 26.91 -17.05 44.43
CA LEU A 26 25.50 -16.77 44.18
C LEU A 26 25.32 -15.49 43.34
N ASP A 27 26.14 -14.47 43.59
CA ASP A 27 26.09 -13.21 42.84
C ASP A 27 26.45 -13.39 41.36
N ASP A 28 27.39 -14.29 41.02
CA ASP A 28 27.75 -14.57 39.62
C ASP A 28 26.58 -15.17 38.80
N SER A 29 25.71 -15.97 39.44
CA SER A 29 24.50 -16.50 38.79
C SER A 29 23.49 -15.38 38.48
N HIS A 30 23.32 -14.42 39.39
CA HIS A 30 22.46 -13.26 39.18
C HIS A 30 23.06 -12.30 38.15
N LEU A 31 24.36 -12.00 38.24
CA LEU A 31 25.06 -11.13 37.31
C LEU A 31 25.09 -11.71 35.89
N SER A 32 25.32 -13.00 35.73
CA SER A 32 25.28 -13.68 34.42
C SER A 32 23.87 -13.64 33.82
N PHE A 33 22.83 -13.86 34.63
CA PHE A 33 21.44 -13.68 34.20
C PHE A 33 21.15 -12.24 33.74
N PHE A 34 21.53 -11.23 34.52
CA PHE A 34 21.34 -9.83 34.14
C PHE A 34 22.13 -9.46 32.89
N ARG A 35 23.37 -9.95 32.73
CA ARG A 35 24.16 -9.75 31.51
C ARG A 35 23.51 -10.40 30.29
N ALA A 36 23.01 -11.63 30.42
CA ALA A 36 22.29 -12.31 29.35
C ALA A 36 21.03 -11.53 28.96
N GLN A 37 20.24 -11.06 29.94
CA GLN A 37 19.05 -10.25 29.70
C GLN A 37 19.38 -8.91 29.03
N GLN A 38 20.43 -8.22 29.47
CA GLN A 38 20.88 -6.98 28.84
C GLN A 38 21.37 -7.21 27.41
N ASN A 39 22.08 -8.31 27.16
CA ASN A 39 22.54 -8.65 25.82
C ASN A 39 21.36 -8.97 24.88
N GLN A 40 20.34 -9.69 25.36
CA GLN A 40 19.11 -9.92 24.60
C GLN A 40 18.38 -8.61 24.27
N ARG A 41 18.24 -7.71 25.25
CA ARG A 41 17.64 -6.38 25.02
C ARG A 41 18.42 -5.57 24.01
N LYS A 42 19.76 -5.59 24.10
CA LYS A 42 20.62 -4.91 23.13
C LYS A 42 20.38 -5.43 21.71
N HIS A 43 20.40 -6.75 21.52
CA HIS A 43 20.14 -7.36 20.21
C HIS A 43 18.74 -7.05 19.68
N TYR A 44 17.72 -7.08 20.54
CA TYR A 44 16.36 -6.70 20.18
C TYR A 44 16.30 -5.24 19.68
N VAL A 45 16.89 -4.31 20.42
CA VAL A 45 16.90 -2.88 20.05
C VAL A 45 17.65 -2.64 18.74
N GLU A 46 18.80 -3.29 18.55
CA GLU A 46 19.59 -3.19 17.31
C GLU A 46 18.79 -3.67 16.09
N ARG A 47 18.12 -4.82 16.20
CA ARG A 47 17.28 -5.39 15.13
C ARG A 47 16.06 -4.52 14.83
N THR A 48 15.36 -4.08 15.88
CA THR A 48 14.19 -3.19 15.73
C THR A 48 14.58 -1.86 15.10
N LEU A 49 15.72 -1.27 15.46
CA LEU A 49 16.22 -0.04 14.85
C LEU A 49 16.52 -0.23 13.37
N GLN A 50 17.12 -1.38 12.99
CA GLN A 50 17.37 -1.71 11.59
C GLN A 50 16.07 -1.88 10.80
N LEU A 51 15.10 -2.61 11.35
CA LEU A 51 13.77 -2.77 10.76
C LEU A 51 13.04 -1.44 10.59
N GLN A 52 13.12 -0.55 11.59
CA GLN A 52 12.54 0.78 11.51
C GLN A 52 13.16 1.61 10.38
N ARG A 53 14.49 1.55 10.19
CA ARG A 53 15.17 2.23 9.08
C ARG A 53 14.72 1.67 7.73
N ILE A 54 14.68 0.35 7.57
CA ILE A 54 14.24 -0.30 6.32
C ILE A 54 12.78 0.08 6.03
N THR A 55 11.93 0.04 7.05
CA THR A 55 10.52 0.41 6.93
C THR A 55 10.36 1.86 6.52
N ALA A 56 11.10 2.79 7.15
CA ALA A 56 11.07 4.20 6.79
C ALA A 56 11.46 4.43 5.33
N LEU A 57 12.48 3.72 4.83
CA LEU A 57 12.92 3.79 3.43
C LEU A 57 11.89 3.21 2.46
N LYS A 58 11.29 2.06 2.79
CA LYS A 58 10.34 1.36 1.92
C LYS A 58 8.90 1.87 2.03
N LYS A 59 8.58 2.69 3.04
CA LYS A 59 7.20 3.08 3.38
C LYS A 59 6.40 3.63 2.19
N GLN A 60 7.02 4.44 1.33
CA GLN A 60 6.35 5.06 0.19
C GLN A 60 6.28 4.15 -1.04
N THR A 61 7.30 3.32 -1.28
CA THR A 61 7.40 2.49 -2.49
C THR A 61 6.76 1.12 -2.33
N ALA A 62 6.72 0.56 -1.11
CA ALA A 62 6.27 -0.80 -0.88
C ALA A 62 4.81 -1.04 -1.30
N CYS A 63 3.94 -0.03 -1.17
CA CYS A 63 2.58 -0.13 -1.66
C CYS A 63 2.51 -0.04 -3.19
N LEU A 64 3.34 0.78 -3.84
CA LEU A 64 3.31 0.99 -5.30
C LEU A 64 3.66 -0.29 -6.08
N ASP A 65 4.54 -1.13 -5.52
CA ASP A 65 4.96 -2.39 -6.15
C ASP A 65 3.92 -3.52 -6.06
N LEU A 66 2.79 -3.29 -5.38
CA LEU A 66 1.75 -4.30 -5.23
C LEU A 66 0.99 -4.56 -6.53
N LEU A 67 0.78 -5.85 -6.82
CA LEU A 67 -0.03 -6.28 -7.95
C LEU A 67 -1.50 -5.87 -7.78
N LEU A 68 -2.10 -5.34 -8.85
CA LEU A 68 -3.52 -4.97 -8.91
C LEU A 68 -4.42 -6.14 -9.37
N ASN A 69 -4.01 -7.38 -9.12
CA ASN A 69 -4.68 -8.59 -9.65
C ASN A 69 -5.88 -9.08 -8.84
N ASN A 70 -6.00 -8.63 -7.59
CA ASN A 70 -7.13 -8.93 -6.72
C ASN A 70 -8.16 -7.79 -6.73
N ASN A 71 -9.27 -7.98 -6.02
CA ASN A 71 -10.32 -6.97 -5.80
C ASN A 71 -10.28 -6.39 -4.38
N GLU A 72 -9.17 -6.56 -3.66
CA GLU A 72 -9.01 -6.04 -2.31
C GLU A 72 -8.95 -4.50 -2.33
N SER A 73 -9.59 -3.88 -1.35
CA SER A 73 -9.53 -2.44 -1.09
C SER A 73 -8.38 -2.07 -0.17
N VAL A 74 -7.96 -2.99 0.70
CA VAL A 74 -6.90 -2.79 1.70
C VAL A 74 -6.06 -4.06 1.76
N LYS A 75 -4.74 -3.90 1.87
CA LYS A 75 -3.79 -5.00 1.99
C LYS A 75 -2.72 -4.70 3.02
N GLN A 76 -2.46 -5.64 3.91
CA GLN A 76 -1.36 -5.58 4.85
C GLN A 76 -0.10 -6.14 4.19
N ILE A 77 1.02 -5.46 4.34
CA ILE A 77 2.34 -5.95 3.95
C ILE A 77 3.24 -6.05 5.18
N SER A 78 4.04 -7.10 5.23
CA SER A 78 5.02 -7.34 6.29
C SER A 78 6.42 -7.02 5.77
N ILE A 79 7.18 -6.26 6.56
CA ILE A 79 8.61 -6.03 6.35
C ILE A 79 9.36 -6.81 7.43
N THR A 80 10.19 -7.72 6.98
CA THR A 80 11.00 -8.61 7.83
C THR A 80 12.48 -8.34 7.62
N LEU A 81 13.30 -8.77 8.57
CA LEU A 81 14.74 -8.72 8.46
C LEU A 81 15.24 -10.05 7.87
N ASP A 82 16.01 -9.98 6.79
CA ASP A 82 16.54 -11.18 6.14
C ASP A 82 17.45 -11.98 7.09
N GLY A 83 17.15 -13.27 7.28
CA GLY A 83 17.92 -14.16 8.14
C GLY A 83 17.61 -14.07 9.65
N ALA A 84 16.60 -13.28 10.06
CA ALA A 84 16.14 -13.30 11.44
C ALA A 84 15.22 -14.51 11.69
N THR A 85 15.56 -15.33 12.68
CA THR A 85 14.70 -16.41 13.21
C THR A 85 13.55 -15.88 14.07
N ASP A 86 13.70 -14.65 14.56
CA ASP A 86 12.78 -14.00 15.47
C ASP A 86 11.66 -13.36 14.65
N SER A 87 10.42 -13.53 15.09
CA SER A 87 9.20 -13.08 14.41
C SER A 87 8.96 -11.56 14.45
N ILE A 88 10.00 -10.73 14.61
CA ILE A 88 9.84 -9.28 14.63
C ILE A 88 9.59 -8.79 13.21
N GLN A 89 8.35 -8.35 12.95
CA GLN A 89 7.90 -7.86 11.66
C GLN A 89 7.27 -6.47 11.83
N TYR A 90 7.49 -5.60 10.86
CA TYR A 90 6.77 -4.33 10.77
C TYR A 90 5.66 -4.47 9.74
N PHE A 91 4.46 -4.01 10.08
CA PHE A 91 3.38 -3.95 9.11
C PHE A 91 3.18 -2.58 8.51
N LEU A 92 2.72 -2.55 7.27
CA LEU A 92 2.15 -1.38 6.64
C LEU A 92 0.81 -1.75 6.03
N TRP A 93 -0.14 -0.84 6.14
CA TRP A 93 -1.44 -0.94 5.50
C TRP A 93 -1.42 -0.13 4.21
N CYS A 94 -1.64 -0.82 3.10
CA CYS A 94 -1.83 -0.22 1.80
C CYS A 94 -3.33 -0.17 1.49
N GLU A 95 -3.81 0.98 1.05
CA GLU A 95 -5.16 1.17 0.54
C GLU A 95 -5.11 1.26 -0.99
N ARG A 96 -6.11 0.67 -1.65
CA ARG A 96 -6.27 0.79 -3.09
C ARG A 96 -7.07 2.03 -3.44
N MET A 97 -6.43 2.94 -4.14
CA MET A 97 -7.06 4.06 -4.81
C MET A 97 -7.56 3.64 -6.19
N SER A 98 -8.75 4.08 -6.57
CA SER A 98 -9.26 3.94 -7.93
C SER A 98 -9.94 5.23 -8.37
N LEU A 99 -9.80 5.55 -9.66
CA LEU A 99 -10.59 6.61 -10.28
C LEU A 99 -12.07 6.25 -10.33
N PHE A 100 -12.35 4.97 -10.64
CA PHE A 100 -13.71 4.46 -10.77
C PHE A 100 -14.26 3.98 -9.42
N LYS A 101 -15.44 4.48 -9.04
CA LYS A 101 -16.28 3.99 -7.94
C LYS A 101 -16.87 2.62 -8.26
N LYS A 102 -17.36 2.49 -9.49
CA LYS A 102 -17.96 1.27 -10.03
C LYS A 102 -17.60 1.14 -11.51
N SER A 103 -17.55 -0.09 -11.99
CA SER A 103 -17.28 -0.36 -13.41
C SER A 103 -18.55 -0.13 -14.26
N PRO A 104 -18.48 0.63 -15.36
CA PRO A 104 -19.57 0.73 -16.34
C PRO A 104 -20.02 -0.65 -16.83
N LYS A 105 -21.33 -0.87 -16.86
CA LYS A 105 -21.96 -2.11 -17.37
C LYS A 105 -22.66 -1.91 -18.71
N LYS A 106 -22.75 -0.67 -19.18
CA LYS A 106 -23.38 -0.26 -20.44
C LYS A 106 -22.46 0.70 -21.19
N GLY A 107 -22.65 0.79 -22.51
CA GLY A 107 -21.88 1.69 -23.36
C GLY A 107 -22.22 3.16 -23.09
N ASP A 108 -23.51 3.47 -22.93
CA ASP A 108 -23.99 4.82 -22.67
C ASP A 108 -24.32 5.03 -21.19
N ASN A 109 -23.72 6.03 -20.54
CA ASN A 109 -23.90 6.36 -19.13
C ASN A 109 -24.02 7.89 -18.94
N GLN A 110 -25.04 8.50 -19.57
CA GLN A 110 -25.32 9.94 -19.46
C GLN A 110 -25.73 10.36 -18.05
N GLY A 111 -25.35 11.58 -17.64
CA GLY A 111 -25.73 12.16 -16.35
C GLY A 111 -25.13 11.45 -15.12
N ALA A 112 -24.27 10.46 -15.31
CA ALA A 112 -23.85 9.52 -14.26
C ALA A 112 -22.39 9.70 -13.82
N LEU A 113 -21.72 10.80 -14.20
CA LEU A 113 -20.30 11.01 -13.90
C LEU A 113 -19.96 10.81 -12.42
N LYS A 114 -20.73 11.44 -11.52
CA LYS A 114 -20.51 11.38 -10.06
C LYS A 114 -20.71 9.97 -9.48
N ASP A 115 -21.52 9.15 -10.13
CA ASP A 115 -21.78 7.78 -9.71
C ASP A 115 -20.65 6.82 -10.08
N PHE A 116 -19.94 7.10 -11.17
CA PHE A 116 -18.89 6.25 -11.70
C PHE A 116 -17.50 6.70 -11.27
N ILE A 117 -17.28 8.01 -11.04
CA ILE A 117 -15.95 8.58 -10.83
C ILE A 117 -15.83 9.21 -9.45
N HIS A 118 -14.72 8.93 -8.76
CA HIS A 118 -14.25 9.66 -7.59
C HIS A 118 -13.70 11.03 -8.03
N THR A 119 -14.58 12.01 -8.14
CA THR A 119 -14.23 13.39 -8.53
C THR A 119 -13.22 14.03 -7.58
N GLU A 120 -13.26 13.65 -6.31
CA GLU A 120 -12.34 14.08 -5.27
C GLU A 120 -10.92 13.54 -5.44
N LYS A 121 -10.76 12.38 -6.11
CA LYS A 121 -9.45 11.75 -6.40
C LYS A 121 -8.94 12.07 -7.80
N LEU A 122 -9.63 12.95 -8.53
CA LEU A 122 -9.34 13.22 -9.94
C LEU A 122 -7.94 13.82 -10.15
N THR A 123 -7.52 14.69 -9.23
CA THR A 123 -6.21 15.35 -9.26
C THR A 123 -5.06 14.37 -9.33
N ASP A 124 -5.21 13.22 -8.67
CA ASP A 124 -4.16 12.20 -8.57
C ASP A 124 -4.00 11.40 -9.87
N PHE A 125 -5.06 11.33 -10.68
CA PHE A 125 -5.07 10.57 -11.95
C PHE A 125 -4.93 11.47 -13.19
N ARG A 126 -5.17 12.78 -13.08
CA ARG A 126 -5.08 13.73 -14.21
C ARG A 126 -3.78 13.66 -15.00
N PRO A 127 -2.58 13.53 -14.40
CA PRO A 127 -1.32 13.42 -15.13
C PRO A 127 -1.24 12.20 -16.08
N HIS A 128 -2.08 11.19 -15.84
CA HIS A 128 -2.10 9.94 -16.61
C HIS A 128 -3.22 9.90 -17.67
N PHE A 129 -3.99 10.98 -17.82
CA PHE A 129 -5.03 11.05 -18.86
C PHE A 129 -4.43 11.39 -20.22
N SER A 130 -4.94 10.72 -21.25
CA SER A 130 -4.63 11.11 -22.63
C SER A 130 -5.46 12.33 -23.00
N SER A 131 -4.81 13.41 -23.41
CA SER A 131 -5.50 14.57 -23.98
C SER A 131 -6.29 14.13 -25.22
N PRO A 132 -7.59 14.43 -25.32
CA PRO A 132 -8.38 14.01 -26.45
C PRO A 132 -7.95 14.76 -27.72
N PRO A 133 -7.58 14.05 -28.80
CA PRO A 133 -7.41 14.69 -30.11
C PRO A 133 -8.78 15.09 -30.67
N ARG A 134 -8.79 16.00 -31.67
CA ARG A 134 -10.02 16.37 -32.38
C ARG A 134 -10.66 15.19 -33.13
N ILE A 135 -9.83 14.26 -33.62
CA ILE A 135 -10.26 13.05 -34.32
C ILE A 135 -9.66 11.84 -33.62
N LEU A 136 -10.52 10.93 -33.17
CA LEU A 136 -10.15 9.64 -32.62
C LEU A 136 -10.14 8.59 -33.72
N ASN A 137 -8.93 8.20 -34.13
CA ASN A 137 -8.72 7.15 -35.12
C ASN A 137 -8.77 5.74 -34.50
N ALA A 138 -9.02 4.76 -35.36
CA ALA A 138 -9.09 3.35 -34.99
C ALA A 138 -7.87 2.92 -34.15
N ASN A 139 -8.14 2.36 -32.97
CA ASN A 139 -7.11 1.92 -32.06
C ASN A 139 -7.56 0.67 -31.31
N LYS A 140 -6.71 -0.36 -31.32
CA LYS A 140 -6.93 -1.63 -30.60
C LYS A 140 -6.52 -1.55 -29.13
N THR A 141 -5.63 -0.62 -28.77
CA THR A 141 -5.20 -0.43 -27.37
C THR A 141 -6.25 0.38 -26.59
N PRO A 142 -6.77 -0.15 -25.46
CA PRO A 142 -7.68 0.59 -24.59
C PRO A 142 -7.06 1.90 -24.12
N LYS A 143 -7.77 3.01 -24.31
CA LYS A 143 -7.37 4.33 -23.78
C LYS A 143 -8.52 5.02 -23.06
N LEU A 144 -8.20 5.80 -22.04
CA LEU A 144 -9.14 6.69 -21.36
C LEU A 144 -8.90 8.12 -21.84
N TYR A 145 -9.96 8.77 -22.29
CA TYR A 145 -9.95 10.18 -22.71
C TYR A 145 -10.84 10.99 -21.79
N TRP A 146 -10.30 12.13 -21.33
CA TRP A 146 -11.01 13.07 -20.47
C TRP A 146 -11.35 14.33 -21.25
N PHE A 147 -12.63 14.69 -21.30
CA PHE A 147 -13.16 15.87 -21.98
C PHE A 147 -13.62 16.89 -20.94
N SER A 148 -13.00 18.06 -20.95
CA SER A 148 -13.48 19.22 -20.21
C SER A 148 -14.63 19.90 -20.93
N ASP A 149 -15.35 20.79 -20.25
CA ASP A 149 -16.46 21.56 -20.84
C ASP A 149 -16.07 22.36 -22.10
N SER A 150 -14.79 22.73 -22.23
CA SER A 150 -14.25 23.41 -23.42
C SER A 150 -14.08 22.51 -24.64
N GLN A 151 -14.12 21.18 -24.48
CA GLN A 151 -13.93 20.18 -25.54
C GLN A 151 -15.13 19.24 -25.58
N ALA A 152 -16.28 19.78 -25.96
CA ALA A 152 -17.56 19.08 -25.98
C ALA A 152 -17.82 18.28 -27.28
N GLU A 153 -16.90 18.25 -28.24
CA GLU A 153 -17.10 17.56 -29.53
C GLU A 153 -15.84 16.82 -29.97
N VAL A 154 -16.03 15.59 -30.48
CA VAL A 154 -14.95 14.76 -31.05
C VAL A 154 -15.46 13.91 -32.20
N GLU A 155 -14.66 13.80 -33.25
CA GLU A 155 -14.96 12.95 -34.40
C GLU A 155 -14.37 11.55 -34.20
N ILE A 156 -15.16 10.50 -34.47
CA ILE A 156 -14.75 9.11 -34.37
C ILE A 156 -14.58 8.52 -35.77
N ASN A 157 -13.36 8.11 -36.08
CA ASN A 157 -12.99 7.49 -37.35
C ASN A 157 -12.52 6.04 -37.14
N GLY A 158 -13.34 5.09 -37.55
CA GLY A 158 -13.09 3.65 -37.37
C GLY A 158 -13.46 3.14 -35.98
N THR A 159 -12.94 1.95 -35.61
CA THR A 159 -13.25 1.33 -34.30
C THR A 159 -12.23 1.71 -33.24
N VAL A 160 -12.71 2.40 -32.19
CA VAL A 160 -11.88 2.92 -31.10
C VAL A 160 -12.21 2.18 -29.81
N SER A 161 -11.23 1.46 -29.24
CA SER A 161 -11.35 0.86 -27.91
C SER A 161 -11.05 1.89 -26.84
N ALA A 162 -12.08 2.53 -26.27
CA ALA A 162 -11.87 3.60 -25.30
C ALA A 162 -12.97 3.71 -24.23
N VAL A 163 -12.60 4.32 -23.09
CA VAL A 163 -13.56 4.90 -22.15
C VAL A 163 -13.48 6.42 -22.26
N LEU A 164 -14.57 7.05 -22.68
CA LEU A 164 -14.66 8.51 -22.78
C LEU A 164 -15.35 9.05 -21.54
N ILE A 165 -14.76 10.06 -20.90
CA ILE A 165 -15.33 10.71 -19.73
C ILE A 165 -15.45 12.21 -20.01
N ALA A 166 -16.64 12.78 -19.84
CA ALA A 166 -16.87 14.22 -20.03
C ALA A 166 -17.44 14.90 -18.78
N GLU A 167 -16.89 16.08 -18.46
CA GLU A 167 -17.33 16.95 -17.35
C GLU A 167 -18.71 17.58 -17.59
N GLY A 168 -19.14 17.67 -18.84
CA GLY A 168 -20.42 18.25 -19.28
C GLY A 168 -21.07 17.43 -20.39
N ASP A 169 -21.59 18.12 -21.40
CA ASP A 169 -22.16 17.52 -22.61
C ASP A 169 -21.05 17.02 -23.54
N LEU A 170 -21.32 15.92 -24.26
CA LEU A 170 -20.39 15.37 -25.25
C LEU A 170 -21.13 15.04 -26.55
N LYS A 171 -20.60 15.53 -27.66
CA LYS A 171 -21.07 15.23 -29.01
C LYS A 171 -20.03 14.38 -29.74
N LEU A 172 -20.47 13.22 -30.20
CA LEU A 172 -19.67 12.29 -30.99
C LEU A 172 -20.14 12.33 -32.43
N THR A 173 -19.25 12.71 -33.35
CA THR A 173 -19.56 12.83 -34.79
C THR A 173 -18.74 11.83 -35.61
N GLY A 174 -19.16 11.57 -36.86
CA GLY A 174 -18.42 10.73 -37.81
C GLY A 174 -19.12 9.41 -38.11
N LYS A 175 -18.38 8.42 -38.63
CA LYS A 175 -18.92 7.09 -39.03
C LYS A 175 -18.26 5.92 -38.29
N GLY A 176 -17.56 6.22 -37.20
CA GLY A 176 -16.83 5.24 -36.41
C GLY A 176 -17.67 4.50 -35.37
N ARG A 177 -17.00 3.64 -34.61
CA ARG A 177 -17.56 2.84 -33.53
C ARG A 177 -16.70 2.94 -32.28
N ILE A 178 -17.32 3.18 -31.14
CA ILE A 178 -16.65 3.08 -29.83
C ILE A 178 -16.91 1.70 -29.24
N SER A 179 -15.84 1.00 -28.87
CA SER A 179 -15.86 -0.30 -28.19
C SER A 179 -15.39 -0.14 -26.73
N GLY A 180 -16.30 0.26 -25.86
CA GLY A 180 -15.98 0.58 -24.46
C GLY A 180 -17.16 1.20 -23.73
N ALA A 181 -16.97 2.37 -23.09
CA ALA A 181 -18.05 3.07 -22.41
C ALA A 181 -17.87 4.59 -22.51
N VAL A 182 -18.96 5.32 -22.52
CA VAL A 182 -19.00 6.78 -22.45
C VAL A 182 -19.72 7.16 -21.17
N ILE A 183 -19.11 8.05 -20.40
CA ILE A 183 -19.63 8.55 -19.13
C ILE A 183 -19.64 10.07 -19.23
N THR A 184 -20.81 10.68 -19.12
CA THR A 184 -20.94 12.13 -19.17
C THR A 184 -21.64 12.62 -17.93
N ASN A 185 -21.35 13.85 -17.52
CA ASN A 185 -22.15 14.55 -16.52
C ASN A 185 -23.41 15.18 -17.15
N GLY A 186 -23.32 15.56 -18.41
CA GLY A 186 -24.42 16.10 -19.21
C GLY A 186 -24.96 15.09 -20.22
N LYS A 187 -25.46 15.59 -21.35
CA LYS A 187 -26.07 14.82 -22.44
C LYS A 187 -25.01 14.28 -23.40
N LEU A 188 -25.20 13.03 -23.83
CA LEU A 188 -24.43 12.42 -24.92
C LEU A 188 -25.23 12.50 -26.23
N THR A 189 -24.64 13.13 -27.25
CA THR A 189 -25.23 13.21 -28.59
C THR A 189 -24.38 12.39 -29.56
N LEU A 190 -25.02 11.49 -30.31
CA LEU A 190 -24.37 10.63 -31.31
C LEU A 190 -24.84 11.03 -32.70
N ASP A 191 -23.92 11.40 -33.58
CA ASP A 191 -24.18 11.75 -34.98
C ASP A 191 -23.35 10.84 -35.90
N GLY A 192 -23.99 9.77 -36.41
CA GLY A 192 -23.37 8.75 -37.25
C GLY A 192 -22.44 7.76 -36.54
N VAL A 193 -22.11 7.98 -35.27
CA VAL A 193 -21.24 7.12 -34.45
C VAL A 193 -22.04 6.01 -33.77
N THR A 194 -21.51 4.78 -33.79
CA THR A 194 -22.10 3.66 -33.04
C THR A 194 -21.38 3.44 -31.72
N LEU A 195 -22.12 3.36 -30.62
CA LEU A 195 -21.59 3.05 -29.29
C LEU A 195 -21.88 1.60 -28.90
N ALA A 196 -20.84 0.86 -28.53
CA ALA A 196 -20.97 -0.52 -28.07
C ALA A 196 -20.18 -0.78 -26.79
N TYR A 197 -20.79 -1.52 -25.87
CA TYR A 197 -20.15 -1.86 -24.62
C TYR A 197 -18.98 -2.84 -24.82
N GLY A 198 -17.77 -2.39 -24.50
CA GLY A 198 -16.55 -3.20 -24.58
C GLY A 198 -16.09 -3.70 -23.22
N LYS A 199 -16.61 -4.86 -22.75
CA LYS A 199 -16.28 -5.41 -21.41
C LYS A 199 -14.77 -5.50 -21.16
N LYS A 200 -14.00 -6.02 -22.12
CA LYS A 200 -12.54 -6.15 -22.02
C LYS A 200 -11.87 -4.78 -21.86
N THR A 201 -12.24 -3.81 -22.71
CA THR A 201 -11.73 -2.44 -22.66
C THR A 201 -12.00 -1.79 -21.30
N VAL A 202 -13.23 -1.89 -20.81
CA VAL A 202 -13.66 -1.27 -19.55
C VAL A 202 -12.93 -1.90 -18.37
N VAL A 203 -12.88 -3.24 -18.27
CA VAL A 203 -12.18 -3.93 -17.18
C VAL A 203 -10.68 -3.59 -17.17
N THR A 204 -10.04 -3.55 -18.34
CA THR A 204 -8.63 -3.17 -18.44
C THR A 204 -8.40 -1.74 -17.95
N LEU A 205 -9.21 -0.77 -18.38
CA LEU A 205 -9.01 0.63 -18.00
C LEU A 205 -9.37 0.89 -16.53
N VAL A 206 -10.44 0.30 -16.01
CA VAL A 206 -10.79 0.40 -14.58
C VAL A 206 -9.63 -0.11 -13.70
N ARG A 207 -8.97 -1.20 -14.12
CA ARG A 207 -7.80 -1.74 -13.43
C ARG A 207 -6.56 -0.85 -13.58
N GLN A 208 -6.32 -0.30 -14.77
CA GLN A 208 -5.18 0.58 -15.06
C GLN A 208 -5.24 1.90 -14.28
N TYR A 209 -6.45 2.45 -14.09
CA TYR A 209 -6.67 3.64 -13.27
C TYR A 209 -6.99 3.28 -11.81
N SER A 210 -6.32 2.25 -11.32
CA SER A 210 -6.24 1.89 -9.90
C SER A 210 -4.77 1.84 -9.50
N GLN A 211 -4.45 2.23 -8.27
CA GLN A 211 -3.10 2.10 -7.71
C GLN A 211 -3.17 1.84 -6.22
N TRP A 212 -2.16 1.18 -5.69
CA TRP A 212 -1.99 1.02 -4.26
C TRP A 212 -1.25 2.22 -3.70
N GLN A 213 -1.69 2.72 -2.56
CA GLN A 213 -0.99 3.76 -1.81
C GLN A 213 -0.91 3.39 -0.34
N LEU A 214 -0.04 4.06 0.41
CA LEU A 214 -0.04 3.93 1.86
C LEU A 214 -1.32 4.49 2.46
N ALA A 215 -1.97 3.76 3.36
CA ALA A 215 -3.12 4.27 4.09
C ALA A 215 -2.71 5.40 5.05
N GLU A 216 -3.50 6.48 5.13
CA GLU A 216 -3.17 7.67 5.95
C GLU A 216 -2.91 7.36 7.43
N LYS A 217 -3.61 6.34 7.96
CA LYS A 217 -3.48 5.88 9.35
C LYS A 217 -2.71 4.56 9.47
N SER A 218 -1.89 4.23 8.47
CA SER A 218 -1.02 3.05 8.56
C SER A 218 0.01 3.24 9.68
N TRP A 219 -0.21 2.56 10.80
CA TRP A 219 0.79 2.38 11.84
C TRP A 219 1.51 1.04 11.66
N SER A 220 2.79 1.01 12.00
CA SER A 220 3.56 -0.22 12.05
C SER A 220 3.52 -0.78 13.44
N ASP A 221 2.88 -1.94 13.56
CA ASP A 221 2.86 -2.72 14.78
C ASP A 221 3.71 -3.98 14.62
N PHE A 222 4.13 -4.57 15.73
CA PHE A 222 4.88 -5.82 15.78
C PHE A 222 3.91 -7.00 15.80
N ASN A 223 4.16 -8.03 14.98
CA ASN A 223 3.49 -9.30 15.23
C ASN A 223 4.19 -10.01 16.37
N VAL A 224 3.48 -10.25 17.46
CA VAL A 224 3.85 -11.34 18.36
C VAL A 224 3.03 -12.51 17.85
N GLN A 225 3.67 -13.54 17.29
CA GLN A 225 2.94 -14.78 17.05
C GLN A 225 2.46 -15.26 18.41
N ASP A 226 1.14 -15.27 18.62
CA ASP A 226 0.54 -15.98 19.74
C ASP A 226 0.95 -17.45 19.58
N GLU A 227 1.69 -17.97 20.54
CA GLU A 227 2.16 -19.37 20.60
C GLU A 227 1.00 -20.38 20.57
#